data_AF-A0A845KVX8-F1
#
_entry.id   AF-A0A845KVX8-F1
#
_cell.length_a   1.000
_cell.length_b   1.000
_cell.length_c   1.000
_cell.angle_alpha   90.00
_cell.angle_beta   90.00
_cell.angle_gamma   90.00
#
_symmetry.space_group_name_H-M   'P 1'
#
loop_
_entity.id
_entity.type
_entity.pdbx_description
1 polymer ?
#
loop_
_entity_poly.entity_id
_entity_poly.type
_entity_poly.pdbx_seq_one_letter_code
_entity_poly.pdbx_strand_id
1 'polypeptide(L)'
;MKTLQHLQTINHHKYLVMKECFKVGLYRQGLLHDLSKYSPTEFLVGCRYYQGNRSPNNAEREATGYSKAWLHHKGRNKHHYEYWIDYSVD
;
A
#
# COMPACT_ATOMS: atom_id res chain seq x y z
N MET A 1 -1.20 8.89 18.00
CA MET A 1 -2.49 8.31 17.52
C MET A 1 -2.46 7.95 16.03
N LYS A 2 -1.95 8.81 15.14
CA LYS A 2 -1.88 8.56 13.68
C LYS A 2 -1.24 7.22 13.29
N THR A 3 -0.13 6.83 13.92
CA THR A 3 0.55 5.54 13.68
C THR A 3 -0.34 4.33 13.94
N LEU A 4 -1.05 4.31 15.07
CA LEU A 4 -1.92 3.19 15.44
C LEU A 4 -3.13 3.11 14.50
N GLN A 5 -3.72 4.24 14.14
CA GLN A 5 -4.84 4.31 13.19
C GLN A 5 -4.41 3.85 11.79
N HIS A 6 -3.22 4.26 11.34
CA HIS A 6 -2.65 3.78 10.09
C HIS A 6 -2.42 2.26 10.11
N LEU A 7 -1.82 1.74 11.18
CA LEU A 7 -1.60 0.30 11.35
C LEU A 7 -2.92 -0.49 11.35
N GLN A 8 -3.94 0.00 12.06
CA GLN A 8 -5.29 -0.58 12.05
C GLN A 8 -5.88 -0.61 10.64
N THR A 9 -5.73 0.49 9.89
CA THR A 9 -6.23 0.62 8.51
C THR A 9 -5.60 -0.43 7.58
N ILE A 10 -4.26 -0.55 7.58
CA ILE A 10 -3.58 -1.51 6.69
C ILE A 10 -3.83 -2.96 7.09
N ASN A 11 -3.94 -3.26 8.40
CA ASN A 11 -4.27 -4.59 8.88
C ASN A 11 -5.70 -4.99 8.52
N HIS A 12 -6.65 -4.06 8.66
CA HIS A 12 -8.04 -4.28 8.28
C HIS A 12 -8.16 -4.56 6.77
N HIS A 13 -7.49 -3.75 5.94
CA HIS A 13 -7.41 -3.99 4.51
C HIS A 13 -6.84 -5.36 4.16
N LYS A 14 -5.67 -5.72 4.73
CA LYS A 14 -5.02 -7.02 4.50
C LYS A 14 -5.94 -8.18 4.87
N TYR A 15 -6.65 -8.08 6.00
CA TYR A 15 -7.60 -9.09 6.44
C TYR A 15 -8.77 -9.27 5.46
N LEU A 16 -9.36 -8.18 4.97
CA LEU A 16 -10.46 -8.23 4.00
C LEU A 16 -10.02 -8.90 2.69
N VAL A 17 -8.86 -8.50 2.16
CA VAL A 17 -8.32 -9.12 0.94
C VAL A 17 -8.03 -10.60 1.15
N MET A 18 -7.41 -10.96 2.28
CA MET A 18 -7.15 -12.35 2.64
C MET A 18 -8.44 -13.18 2.67
N LYS A 19 -9.51 -12.65 3.30
CA LYS A 19 -10.81 -13.32 3.37
C LYS A 19 -11.39 -13.60 1.99
N GLU A 20 -11.38 -12.62 1.09
CA GLU A 20 -11.90 -12.79 -0.27
C GLU A 20 -11.03 -13.72 -1.11
N CYS A 21 -9.71 -13.61 -1.03
CA CYS A 21 -8.79 -14.53 -1.69
C CYS A 21 -9.00 -15.98 -1.25
N PHE A 22 -9.25 -16.22 0.04
CA PHE A 22 -9.43 -17.57 0.58
C PHE A 22 -10.71 -18.23 0.06
N LYS A 23 -11.78 -17.47 -0.16
CA LYS A 23 -13.03 -18.00 -0.75
C LYS A 23 -12.85 -18.57 -2.15
N VAL A 24 -11.84 -18.11 -2.89
CA VAL A 24 -11.56 -18.52 -4.27
C VAL A 24 -10.26 -19.33 -4.40
N GLY A 25 -9.70 -19.81 -3.30
CA GLY A 25 -8.51 -20.66 -3.29
C GLY A 25 -7.17 -19.94 -3.51
N LEU A 26 -7.14 -18.61 -3.52
CA LEU A 26 -5.94 -17.79 -3.72
C LEU A 26 -5.18 -17.54 -2.40
N TYR A 27 -4.88 -18.60 -1.65
CA TYR A 27 -4.32 -18.51 -0.29
C TYR A 27 -3.00 -17.75 -0.24
N ARG A 28 -2.08 -18.06 -1.16
CA ARG A 28 -0.75 -17.42 -1.21
C ARG A 28 -0.87 -15.92 -1.49
N GLN A 29 -1.76 -15.52 -2.40
CA GLN A 29 -2.02 -14.12 -2.72
C GLN A 29 -2.60 -13.40 -1.51
N GLY A 30 -3.62 -13.98 -0.84
CA GLY A 30 -4.21 -13.39 0.35
C GLY A 30 -3.21 -13.21 1.52
N LEU A 31 -2.29 -14.17 1.70
CA LEU A 31 -1.27 -14.09 2.74
C LEU A 31 -0.21 -13.03 2.44
N LEU A 32 0.26 -12.98 1.18
CA LEU A 32 1.38 -12.13 0.75
C LEU A 32 0.97 -10.75 0.22
N HIS A 33 -0.34 -10.48 0.11
CA HIS A 33 -0.85 -9.20 -0.35
C HIS A 33 -0.30 -8.04 0.48
N ASP A 34 0.28 -7.05 -0.20
CA ASP A 34 0.69 -5.77 0.37
C ASP A 34 1.65 -5.84 1.56
N LEU A 35 2.46 -6.91 1.70
CA LEU A 35 3.42 -7.03 2.79
C LEU A 35 4.46 -5.89 2.82
N SER A 36 4.70 -5.22 1.69
CA SER A 36 5.59 -4.06 1.63
C SER A 36 5.08 -2.86 2.44
N LYS A 37 3.78 -2.78 2.77
CA LYS A 37 3.17 -1.73 3.61
C LYS A 37 3.78 -1.63 5.01
N TYR A 38 4.36 -2.72 5.50
CA TYR A 38 5.02 -2.80 6.81
C TYR A 38 6.50 -2.41 6.76
N SER A 39 7.06 -2.19 5.57
CA SER A 39 8.45 -1.71 5.44
C SER A 39 8.58 -0.28 5.97
N PRO A 40 9.75 0.13 6.49
CA PRO A 40 9.97 1.50 6.95
C PRO A 40 9.68 2.56 5.87
N THR A 41 9.96 2.25 4.59
CA THR A 41 9.72 3.15 3.45
C THR A 41 8.25 3.49 3.25
N GLU A 42 7.35 2.53 3.49
CA GLU A 42 5.90 2.74 3.34
C GLU A 42 5.24 3.11 4.67
N PHE A 43 5.55 2.38 5.73
CA PHE A 43 4.86 2.51 7.01
C PHE A 43 5.10 3.87 7.67
N LEU A 44 6.35 4.37 7.69
CA LEU A 44 6.68 5.64 8.34
C LEU A 44 6.06 6.83 7.59
N VAL A 45 6.08 6.78 6.26
CA VAL A 45 5.41 7.76 5.39
C VAL A 45 3.90 7.70 5.59
N GLY A 46 3.34 6.48 5.60
CA GLY A 46 1.93 6.24 5.86
C GLY A 46 1.46 6.83 7.18
N CYS A 47 2.25 6.67 8.24
CA CYS A 47 2.00 7.27 9.55
C CYS A 47 2.09 8.80 9.54
N ARG A 48 3.10 9.36 8.86
CA ARG A 48 3.34 10.80 8.76
C ARG A 48 2.19 11.52 8.05
N TYR A 49 1.72 10.97 6.92
CA TYR A 49 0.69 11.56 6.07
C TYR A 49 -0.72 11.01 6.32
N TYR A 50 -0.92 10.26 7.42
CA TYR A 50 -2.23 9.73 7.78
C TYR A 50 -3.23 10.84 8.12
N GLN A 51 -4.39 10.80 7.44
CA GLN A 51 -5.50 11.74 7.61
C GLN A 51 -6.84 11.05 7.94
N GLY A 52 -6.96 9.75 7.67
CA GLY A 52 -8.17 8.96 7.94
C GLY A 52 -9.27 9.05 6.87
N ASN A 53 -9.18 9.97 5.91
CA ASN A 53 -10.19 10.16 4.85
C ASN A 53 -9.67 9.89 3.43
N ARG A 54 -8.36 9.69 3.25
CA ARG A 54 -7.73 9.44 1.95
C ARG A 54 -6.37 8.76 2.09
N SER A 55 -5.82 8.30 0.97
CA SER A 55 -4.50 7.65 0.91
C SER A 55 -3.38 8.58 1.41
N PRO A 56 -2.54 8.14 2.38
CA PRO A 56 -1.34 8.88 2.79
C PRO A 56 -0.38 9.16 1.63
N ASN A 57 -0.34 8.29 0.62
CA ASN A 57 0.49 8.47 -0.57
C ASN A 57 0.07 9.70 -1.40
N ASN A 58 -1.24 10.02 -1.43
CA ASN A 58 -1.71 11.21 -2.13
C ASN A 58 -1.29 12.50 -1.40
N ALA A 59 -1.27 12.47 -0.07
CA ALA A 59 -0.76 13.59 0.71
C ALA A 59 0.76 13.75 0.60
N GLU A 60 1.50 12.64 0.55
CA GLU A 60 2.93 12.69 0.25
C GLU A 60 3.19 13.33 -1.13
N ARG A 61 2.39 12.94 -2.14
CA ARG A 61 2.49 13.49 -3.50
C ARG A 61 2.21 14.99 -3.55
N GLU A 62 1.18 15.46 -2.86
CA GLU A 62 0.90 16.90 -2.77
C GLU A 62 2.01 17.67 -2.05
N ALA A 63 2.60 17.08 -1.00
CA ALA A 63 3.65 17.75 -0.23
C ALA A 63 5.03 17.76 -0.92
N THR A 64 5.32 16.77 -1.76
CA THR A 64 6.70 16.53 -2.26
C THR A 64 6.80 16.39 -3.78
N GLY A 65 5.68 16.43 -4.51
CA GLY A 65 5.62 16.23 -5.96
C GLY A 65 5.59 14.75 -6.39
N TYR A 66 5.88 13.81 -5.51
CA TYR A 66 5.81 12.37 -5.78
C TYR A 66 5.49 11.59 -4.49
N SER A 67 5.28 10.28 -4.59
CA SER A 67 5.11 9.46 -3.38
C SER A 67 6.16 8.36 -3.33
N LYS A 68 7.13 8.49 -2.42
CA LYS A 68 8.16 7.48 -2.18
C LYS A 68 7.52 6.17 -1.71
N ALA A 69 6.51 6.27 -0.85
CA ALA A 69 5.76 5.10 -0.39
C ALA A 69 5.04 4.40 -1.56
N TRP A 70 4.39 5.15 -2.45
CA TRP A 70 3.76 4.57 -3.63
C TRP A 70 4.76 3.91 -4.57
N LEU A 71 5.86 4.59 -4.93
CA LEU A 71 6.87 4.01 -5.82
C LEU A 71 7.45 2.70 -5.27
N HIS A 72 7.74 2.66 -3.97
CA HIS A 72 8.19 1.43 -3.30
C HIS A 72 7.12 0.33 -3.32
N HIS A 73 5.86 0.71 -3.10
CA HIS A 73 4.71 -0.18 -3.05
C HIS A 73 4.37 -0.82 -4.39
N LYS A 74 4.13 0.00 -5.42
CA LYS A 74 3.81 -0.49 -6.75
C LYS A 74 4.94 -1.31 -7.34
N GLY A 75 6.20 -0.98 -7.03
CA GLY A 75 7.39 -1.74 -7.47
C GLY A 75 7.64 -3.07 -6.73
N ARG A 76 6.83 -3.44 -5.73
CA ARG A 76 6.96 -4.73 -4.98
C ARG A 76 5.71 -5.60 -5.04
N ASN A 77 4.60 -5.05 -5.53
CA ASN A 77 3.32 -5.72 -5.52
C ASN A 77 2.82 -5.88 -6.96
N LYS A 78 2.93 -7.11 -7.48
CA LYS A 78 2.66 -7.47 -8.89
C LYS A 78 1.20 -7.27 -9.34
N HIS A 79 0.28 -7.04 -8.40
CA HIS A 79 -1.13 -6.81 -8.71
C HIS A 79 -1.42 -5.34 -9.10
N HIS A 80 -0.46 -4.44 -8.89
CA HIS A 80 -0.52 -3.09 -9.47
C HIS A 80 0.00 -3.17 -10.91
N TYR A 81 -0.76 -2.64 -11.87
CA TYR A 81 -0.36 -2.68 -13.27
C TYR A 81 0.95 -1.88 -13.49
N GLU A 82 1.19 -0.83 -12.71
CA GLU A 82 2.41 -0.03 -12.76
C GLU A 82 3.68 -0.79 -12.36
N TYR A 83 3.55 -1.99 -11.76
CA TYR A 83 4.68 -2.91 -11.57
C TYR A 83 5.26 -3.37 -12.91
N TRP A 84 4.40 -3.48 -13.92
CA TRP A 84 4.73 -4.04 -15.23
C TRP A 84 5.00 -2.98 -16.31
N ILE A 85 5.04 -1.71 -15.93
CA ILE A 85 5.39 -0.60 -16.82
C ILE A 85 6.90 -0.33 -16.67
N ASP A 86 7.65 -0.57 -17.75
CA ASP A 86 9.09 -0.38 -17.84
C ASP A 86 9.49 0.95 -18.48
N TYR A 87 8.68 1.50 -19.39
CA TYR A 87 8.86 2.83 -19.98
C TYR A 87 7.56 3.64 -20.00
N SER A 88 7.67 4.97 -19.93
CA SER A 88 6.53 5.87 -20.17
C SER A 88 6.23 5.93 -21.66
N VAL A 89 4.94 5.96 -22.01
CA VAL A 89 4.51 6.51 -23.30
C VAL A 89 4.72 8.02 -23.22
N ASP A 90 5.81 8.49 -23.83
CA ASP A 90 6.04 9.90 -24.11
C ASP A 90 5.03 10.41 -25.15
#